data_AF-A0A401GR68-F1
#
_entry.id   AF-A0A401GR68-F1
#
_cell.length_a   1.000
_cell.length_b   1.000
_cell.length_c   1.000
_cell.angle_alpha   90.00
_cell.angle_beta   90.00
_cell.angle_gamma   90.00
#
_symmetry.space_group_name_H-M   'P 1'
#
loop_
_entity.id
_entity.type
_entity.pdbx_description
1 polymer ?
#
loop_
_entity_poly.entity_id
_entity_poly.type
_entity_poly.pdbx_seq_one_letter_code
_entity_poly.pdbx_strand_id
1 'polypeptide(L)'
;MYIPKNTMKKARTIIDKGHQKKKTGGGKNAGDEFDLSMAHMLLADCKIAEQNHLYDNLTTDPPCTCSSCQVNLRPIRSTCDCSGCVPEDLPDRLFPMKKAMNPVKHKDHLSRGMRDRGKDRLLQLRKSIYVAADSVDTDIIPEFIYLPDPVIKAILDRFALLQSIKDLDALIAGGVSQRSVPKKCTNVQSQRPGAILLWMEVLDGRARALRSRGARSMRLTPGQKKAHSIVHLRTLHSVIKLQTG
;
A
#
# COMPACT_ATOMS: atom_id res chain seq x y z
N MET A 1 18.94 9.77 -6.39
CA MET A 1 18.30 9.60 -5.07
C MET A 1 17.90 10.99 -4.56
N TYR A 2 16.63 11.25 -4.22
CA TYR A 2 16.24 12.57 -3.68
C TYR A 2 16.64 12.66 -2.22
N ILE A 3 17.50 13.62 -1.88
CA ILE A 3 17.93 13.90 -0.51
C ILE A 3 17.27 15.22 -0.07
N PRO A 4 16.44 15.23 0.98
CA PRO A 4 15.83 16.45 1.47
C PRO A 4 16.87 17.52 1.86
N LYS A 5 16.58 18.79 1.59
CA LYS A 5 17.47 19.92 1.94
C LYS A 5 17.84 19.94 3.43
N ASN A 6 16.92 19.53 4.30
CA ASN A 6 17.17 19.43 5.74
C ASN A 6 18.22 18.35 6.08
N THR A 7 18.23 17.23 5.36
CA THR A 7 19.23 16.17 5.53
C THR A 7 20.62 16.64 5.09
N MET A 8 20.72 17.39 3.98
CA MET A 8 22.00 17.98 3.54
C MET A 8 22.56 18.99 4.56
N LYS A 9 21.70 19.83 5.15
CA LYS A 9 22.10 20.76 6.23
C LYS A 9 22.58 20.02 7.47
N LYS A 10 21.87 18.96 7.88
CA LYS A 10 22.28 18.09 8.99
C LYS A 10 23.65 17.46 8.72
N ALA A 11 23.87 16.89 7.54
CA ALA A 11 25.15 16.29 7.15
C ALA A 11 26.31 17.29 7.25
N ARG A 12 26.14 18.52 6.74
CA ARG A 12 27.17 19.57 6.84
C ARG A 12 27.51 19.89 8.28
N THR A 13 26.48 20.05 9.11
CA THR A 13 26.64 20.33 10.53
C THR A 13 27.43 19.24 11.27
N ILE A 14 27.35 17.98 10.82
CA ILE A 14 28.04 16.85 11.45
C ILE A 14 29.51 16.83 11.06
N ILE A 15 29.82 17.09 9.79
CA ILE A 15 31.21 17.22 9.32
C ILE A 15 31.87 18.44 9.98
N ASP A 16 31.21 19.60 10.00
CA ASP A 16 31.76 20.85 10.53
C ASP A 16 32.06 20.78 12.04
N LYS A 17 31.24 20.05 12.80
CA LYS A 17 31.42 19.89 14.25
C LYS A 17 32.49 18.87 14.62
N GLY A 18 32.93 18.04 13.67
CA GLY A 18 33.83 16.91 13.91
C GLY A 18 33.29 15.90 14.92
N HIS A 19 34.05 14.83 15.17
CA HIS A 19 33.77 13.87 16.24
C HIS A 19 34.02 14.49 17.63
N GLN A 20 33.27 15.53 18.01
CA GLN A 20 33.17 15.87 19.41
C GLN A 20 32.41 14.73 20.09
N LYS A 21 33.18 13.79 20.65
CA LYS A 21 32.67 12.74 21.54
C LYS A 21 31.91 13.42 22.66
N LYS A 22 30.59 13.58 22.51
CA LYS A 22 29.73 14.01 23.59
C LYS A 22 29.90 12.97 24.70
N LYS A 23 30.56 13.37 25.79
CA LYS A 23 30.61 12.57 27.02
C LYS A 23 29.18 12.18 27.36
N THR A 24 28.93 10.88 27.32
CA THR A 24 27.65 10.22 27.43
C THR A 24 27.06 10.42 28.82
N GLY A 25 26.26 11.47 28.99
CA GLY A 25 25.17 11.47 29.97
C GLY A 25 24.00 10.69 29.38
N GLY A 26 23.69 9.52 29.93
CA GLY A 26 22.76 8.53 29.40
C GLY A 26 21.30 9.00 29.24
N GLY A 27 21.01 9.72 28.15
CA GLY A 27 19.66 10.07 27.72
C GLY A 27 19.19 9.16 26.57
N LYS A 28 18.11 8.40 26.80
CA LYS A 28 17.47 7.45 25.87
C LYS A 28 16.77 8.11 24.65
N ASN A 29 17.51 8.86 23.83
CA ASN A 29 17.01 9.36 22.53
C ASN A 29 17.84 8.75 21.38
N ALA A 30 17.78 7.43 21.23
CA ALA A 30 18.50 6.67 20.19
C ALA A 30 17.90 6.81 18.77
N GLY A 31 17.18 7.90 18.49
CA GLY A 31 16.25 7.97 17.36
C GLY A 31 16.75 8.67 16.10
N ASP A 32 17.85 9.43 16.13
CA ASP A 32 18.20 10.29 14.98
C ASP A 32 19.69 10.68 14.97
N GLU A 33 20.57 9.79 15.44
CA GLU A 33 22.02 10.02 15.30
C GLU A 33 22.42 9.68 13.88
N PHE A 34 22.73 10.73 13.14
CA PHE A 34 23.12 10.65 11.75
C PHE A 34 24.63 10.35 11.69
N ASP A 35 24.98 9.17 11.19
CA ASP A 35 26.36 8.69 11.18
C ASP A 35 27.28 9.60 10.35
N LEU A 36 28.53 9.77 10.81
CA LEU A 36 29.55 10.56 10.12
C LEU A 36 29.83 9.97 8.73
N SER A 37 29.89 8.64 8.61
CA SER A 37 30.09 7.95 7.34
C SER A 37 29.01 8.35 6.31
N MET A 38 27.76 8.44 6.77
CA MET A 38 26.62 8.86 5.95
C MET A 38 26.71 10.36 5.62
N ALA A 39 27.26 11.19 6.50
CA ALA A 39 27.45 12.62 6.24
C ALA A 39 28.46 12.86 5.12
N HIS A 40 29.61 12.19 5.18
CA HIS A 40 30.57 12.19 4.09
C HIS A 40 29.93 11.65 2.81
N MET A 41 29.25 10.51 2.87
CA MET A 41 28.54 9.94 1.73
C MET A 41 27.56 10.93 1.10
N LEU A 42 26.74 11.64 1.88
CA LEU A 42 25.76 12.60 1.33
C LEU A 42 26.42 13.83 0.72
N LEU A 43 27.58 14.26 1.22
CA LEU A 43 28.26 15.48 0.78
C LEU A 43 29.35 15.27 -0.24
N ALA A 44 29.81 14.03 -0.46
CA ALA A 44 30.87 13.72 -1.42
C ALA A 44 30.50 14.08 -2.86
N ASP A 45 31.47 14.59 -3.61
CA ASP A 45 31.30 14.96 -5.02
C ASP A 45 31.08 13.72 -5.91
N CYS A 46 31.76 12.61 -5.64
CA CYS A 46 31.55 11.32 -6.30
C CYS A 46 31.24 10.25 -5.24
N LYS A 47 30.00 9.73 -5.28
CA LYS A 47 29.53 8.73 -4.29
C LYS A 47 30.30 7.41 -4.37
N ILE A 48 30.71 7.00 -5.57
CA ILE A 48 31.51 5.78 -5.75
C ILE A 48 32.88 5.95 -5.09
N ALA A 49 33.54 7.09 -5.29
CA ALA A 49 34.83 7.36 -4.66
C ALA A 49 34.73 7.34 -3.12
N GLU A 50 33.68 7.95 -2.57
CA GLU A 50 33.44 7.92 -1.11
C GLU A 50 33.09 6.53 -0.59
N GLN A 51 32.34 5.72 -1.36
CA GLN A 51 32.05 4.33 -0.98
C GLN A 51 33.33 3.51 -0.97
N ASN A 52 34.19 3.69 -1.98
CA ASN A 52 35.46 3.01 -2.04
C ASN A 52 36.36 3.42 -0.87
N HIS A 53 36.36 4.69 -0.48
CA HIS A 53 37.05 5.16 0.71
C HIS A 53 36.48 4.58 2.01
N LEU A 54 35.15 4.53 2.19
CA LEU A 54 34.53 4.03 3.42
C LEU A 54 34.67 2.51 3.64
N TYR A 55 34.81 1.74 2.56
CA TYR A 55 34.91 0.28 2.62
C TYR A 55 36.29 -0.25 2.19
N ASP A 56 37.28 0.63 2.05
CA ASP A 56 38.61 0.30 1.54
C ASP A 56 38.60 -0.48 0.21
N ASN A 57 37.63 -0.20 -0.67
CA ASN A 57 37.61 -0.80 -2.00
C ASN A 57 38.72 -0.17 -2.85
N LEU A 58 39.34 -0.97 -3.71
CA LEU A 58 40.33 -0.48 -4.67
C LEU A 58 39.69 0.54 -5.61
N THR A 59 40.41 1.62 -5.92
CA THR A 59 39.93 2.67 -6.84
C THR A 59 39.76 2.14 -8.27
N THR A 60 40.44 1.03 -8.59
CA THR A 60 40.34 0.34 -9.88
C THR A 60 40.24 -1.14 -9.60
N ASP A 61 39.05 -1.69 -9.83
CA ASP A 61 38.88 -3.14 -9.80
C ASP A 61 39.70 -3.79 -10.92
N PRO A 62 40.48 -4.84 -10.65
CA PRO A 62 41.15 -5.58 -11.71
C PRO A 62 40.09 -6.15 -12.66
N PRO A 63 40.35 -6.14 -13.99
CA PRO A 63 39.40 -6.67 -14.95
C PRO A 63 39.13 -8.16 -14.65
N CYS A 64 37.86 -8.55 -14.67
CA CYS A 64 37.50 -9.95 -14.51
C CYS A 64 38.09 -10.78 -15.65
N THR A 65 38.80 -11.86 -15.31
CA THR A 65 39.49 -12.72 -16.27
C THR A 65 38.67 -13.92 -16.74
N CYS A 66 37.41 -14.06 -16.32
CA CYS A 66 36.58 -15.18 -16.76
C CYS A 66 36.19 -15.04 -18.25
N SER A 67 36.03 -16.18 -18.94
CA SER A 67 35.73 -16.20 -20.38
C SER A 67 34.48 -15.39 -20.74
N SER A 68 33.43 -15.44 -19.92
CA SER A 68 32.21 -14.66 -20.13
C SER A 68 32.42 -13.14 -20.06
N CYS A 69 33.28 -12.66 -19.14
CA CYS A 69 33.57 -11.24 -18.98
C CYS A 69 34.59 -10.72 -19.99
N GLN A 70 35.51 -11.55 -20.47
CA GLN A 70 36.42 -11.19 -21.55
C GLN A 70 35.66 -10.95 -22.87
N VAL A 71 34.60 -11.74 -23.13
CA VAL A 71 33.73 -11.54 -24.30
C VAL A 71 32.82 -10.33 -24.12
N ASN A 72 32.37 -10.05 -22.89
CA ASN A 72 31.45 -8.96 -22.59
C ASN A 72 32.10 -7.94 -21.64
N LEU A 73 33.10 -7.22 -22.15
CA LEU A 73 33.75 -6.16 -21.38
C LEU A 73 32.71 -5.11 -20.98
N ARG A 74 32.59 -4.85 -19.67
CA ARG A 74 31.76 -3.73 -19.21
C ARG A 74 32.40 -2.43 -19.71
N PRO A 75 31.61 -1.49 -20.25
CA PRO A 75 32.12 -0.18 -20.59
C PRO A 75 32.78 0.45 -19.36
N ILE A 76 34.07 0.75 -19.46
CA ILE A 76 34.78 1.52 -18.43
C ILE A 76 34.24 2.94 -18.52
N ARG A 77 33.55 3.40 -17.47
CA ARG A 77 33.12 4.80 -17.40
C ARG A 77 34.33 5.63 -16.96
N SER A 78 34.88 6.42 -17.88
CA SER A 78 36.03 7.31 -17.61
C SER A 78 35.65 8.51 -16.74
N THR A 79 34.36 8.85 -16.66
CA THR A 79 33.82 9.92 -15.83
C THR A 79 32.81 9.35 -14.83
N CYS A 80 32.83 9.87 -13.60
CA CYS A 80 31.86 9.51 -12.57
C CYS A 80 30.51 10.13 -12.95
N ASP A 81 29.68 9.41 -13.72
CA ASP A 81 28.30 9.86 -14.06
C ASP A 81 27.32 9.56 -12.92
N CYS A 82 27.81 9.50 -11.68
CA CYS A 82 26.96 9.27 -10.52
C CYS A 82 25.95 10.41 -10.43
N SER A 83 24.75 10.10 -9.92
CA SER A 83 23.55 10.97 -9.86
C SER A 83 23.73 12.21 -8.94
N GLY A 84 24.77 12.98 -9.17
CA GLY A 84 25.28 14.10 -8.38
C GLY A 84 26.51 14.79 -8.98
N CYS A 85 27.19 14.22 -9.98
CA CYS A 85 28.36 14.85 -10.62
C CYS A 85 27.99 15.84 -11.75
N VAL A 86 26.76 15.74 -12.27
CA VAL A 86 26.12 16.78 -13.07
C VAL A 86 24.76 17.00 -12.41
N PRO A 87 24.39 18.24 -12.02
CA PRO A 87 23.01 18.51 -11.69
C PRO A 87 22.20 18.11 -12.91
N GLU A 88 21.47 17.01 -12.85
CA GLU A 88 20.46 16.77 -13.85
C GLU A 88 19.55 18.00 -13.74
N ASP A 89 19.55 18.86 -14.76
CA ASP A 89 18.53 19.88 -14.99
C ASP A 89 17.24 19.13 -15.32
N LEU A 90 16.77 18.35 -14.34
CA LEU A 90 15.46 17.76 -14.38
C LEU A 90 14.54 18.97 -14.40
N PRO A 91 13.73 19.15 -15.46
CA PRO A 91 12.72 20.19 -15.45
C PRO A 91 11.96 20.01 -14.15
N ASP A 92 11.86 21.11 -13.38
CA ASP A 92 11.08 21.14 -12.14
C ASP A 92 9.84 20.33 -12.43
N ARG A 93 9.72 19.17 -11.76
CA ARG A 93 8.60 18.26 -11.99
C ARG A 93 7.37 18.96 -11.41
N LEU A 94 6.86 19.95 -12.15
CA LEU A 94 5.58 20.63 -12.04
C LEU A 94 4.47 19.67 -12.42
N PHE A 95 4.57 18.40 -12.00
CA PHE A 95 3.38 17.65 -11.77
C PHE A 95 2.91 18.17 -10.42
N PRO A 96 1.92 19.09 -10.36
CA PRO A 96 1.16 19.20 -9.14
C PRO A 96 0.71 17.76 -8.88
N MET A 97 1.28 17.14 -7.85
CA MET A 97 0.70 15.95 -7.27
C MET A 97 -0.63 16.45 -6.78
N LYS A 98 -1.64 16.43 -7.66
CA LYS A 98 -3.03 16.60 -7.29
C LYS A 98 -3.18 15.51 -6.25
N LYS A 99 -3.17 15.91 -4.98
CA LYS A 99 -3.51 15.03 -3.88
C LYS A 99 -4.79 14.40 -4.38
N ALA A 100 -4.75 13.09 -4.65
CA ALA A 100 -5.92 12.38 -5.10
C ALA A 100 -6.91 12.51 -3.94
N MET A 101 -7.73 13.57 -3.98
CA MET A 101 -8.72 13.82 -2.96
C MET A 101 -9.60 12.59 -3.01
N ASN A 102 -9.64 11.87 -1.90
CA ASN A 102 -10.53 10.73 -1.81
C ASN A 102 -11.94 11.26 -2.13
N PRO A 103 -12.61 10.78 -3.19
CA PRO A 103 -13.91 11.30 -3.59
C PRO A 103 -14.98 11.10 -2.51
N VAL A 104 -14.72 10.27 -1.50
CA VAL A 104 -15.61 10.04 -0.36
C VAL A 104 -15.61 11.24 0.59
N LYS A 105 -16.80 11.76 0.88
CA LYS A 105 -17.00 12.82 1.88
C LYS A 105 -16.60 12.31 3.27
N HIS A 106 -16.01 13.17 4.10
CA HIS A 106 -15.50 12.79 5.43
C HIS A 106 -16.52 12.07 6.32
N LYS A 107 -17.79 12.48 6.30
CA LYS A 107 -18.87 11.87 7.08
C LYS A 107 -19.16 10.41 6.70
N ASP A 108 -18.79 10.01 5.49
CA ASP A 108 -19.00 8.66 4.96
C ASP A 108 -17.73 7.81 5.12
N HIS A 109 -16.69 8.32 5.80
CA HIS A 109 -15.48 7.56 6.09
C HIS A 109 -15.73 6.56 7.21
N LEU A 110 -15.19 5.35 7.04
CA LEU A 110 -15.17 4.37 8.12
C LEU A 110 -14.35 4.90 9.30
N SER A 111 -14.91 4.80 10.50
CA SER A 111 -14.15 5.06 11.73
C SER A 111 -12.99 4.07 11.85
N ARG A 112 -11.98 4.41 12.67
CA ARG A 112 -10.79 3.56 12.86
C ARG A 112 -11.17 2.13 13.28
N GLY A 113 -12.05 1.98 14.28
CA GLY A 113 -12.49 0.66 14.75
C GLY A 113 -13.27 -0.14 13.69
N MET A 114 -14.04 0.53 12.83
CA MET A 114 -14.70 -0.14 11.69
C MET A 114 -13.69 -0.58 10.63
N ARG A 115 -12.68 0.25 10.37
CA ARG A 115 -11.61 -0.06 9.42
C ARG A 115 -10.78 -1.25 9.88
N ASP A 116 -10.42 -1.32 11.16
CA ASP A 116 -9.66 -2.43 11.72
C ASP A 116 -10.45 -3.75 11.59
N ARG A 117 -11.72 -3.76 12.00
CA ARG A 117 -12.60 -4.93 11.83
C ARG A 117 -12.81 -5.31 10.36
N GLY A 118 -12.97 -4.33 9.48
CA GLY A 118 -13.10 -4.54 8.04
C GLY A 118 -11.85 -5.17 7.44
N LYS A 119 -10.67 -4.70 7.85
CA LYS A 119 -9.38 -5.28 7.47
C LYS A 119 -9.25 -6.73 7.92
N ASP A 120 -9.57 -7.03 9.18
CA ASP A 120 -9.51 -8.39 9.72
C ASP A 120 -10.42 -9.34 8.93
N ARG A 121 -11.63 -8.89 8.58
CA ARG A 121 -12.57 -9.67 7.76
C ARG A 121 -12.07 -9.90 6.35
N LEU A 122 -11.46 -8.91 5.72
CA LEU A 122 -10.89 -9.07 4.37
C LEU A 122 -9.65 -9.96 4.37
N LEU A 123 -8.85 -9.94 5.45
CA LEU A 123 -7.75 -10.90 5.62
C LEU A 123 -8.26 -12.34 5.85
N GLN A 124 -9.32 -12.51 6.64
CA GLN A 124 -9.97 -13.83 6.78
C GLN A 124 -10.52 -14.32 5.43
N LEU A 125 -11.11 -13.43 4.63
CA LEU A 125 -11.57 -13.74 3.28
C LEU A 125 -10.40 -14.17 2.39
N ARG A 126 -9.29 -13.42 2.39
CA ARG A 126 -8.07 -13.77 1.65
C ARG A 126 -7.63 -15.20 1.98
N LYS A 127 -7.53 -15.52 3.27
CA LYS A 127 -7.18 -16.88 3.73
C LYS A 127 -8.17 -17.93 3.24
N SER A 128 -9.47 -17.64 3.26
CA SER A 128 -10.48 -18.58 2.75
C SER A 128 -10.40 -18.80 1.23
N ILE A 129 -10.08 -17.75 0.46
CA ILE A 129 -9.88 -17.87 -0.99
C ILE A 129 -8.64 -18.71 -1.26
N TYR A 130 -7.55 -18.48 -0.52
CA TYR A 130 -6.33 -19.25 -0.62
C TYR A 130 -6.56 -20.74 -0.32
N VAL A 131 -7.26 -21.07 0.77
CA VAL A 131 -7.58 -22.47 1.12
C VAL A 131 -8.54 -23.13 0.12
N ALA A 132 -9.40 -22.35 -0.54
CA ALA A 132 -10.34 -22.84 -1.55
C ALA A 132 -9.79 -22.85 -2.98
N ALA A 133 -8.58 -22.30 -3.20
CA ALA A 133 -7.87 -22.47 -4.46
C ALA A 133 -7.32 -23.90 -4.55
N ASP A 134 -7.22 -24.44 -5.77
CA ASP A 134 -6.78 -25.82 -5.96
C ASP A 134 -5.37 -26.05 -5.42
N SER A 135 -5.15 -27.22 -4.80
CA SER A 135 -3.95 -27.53 -4.03
C SER A 135 -2.63 -27.44 -4.82
N VAL A 136 -2.70 -27.58 -6.15
CA VAL A 136 -1.52 -27.49 -7.03
C VAL A 136 -0.99 -26.05 -7.12
N ASP A 137 -1.88 -25.05 -7.05
CA ASP A 137 -1.50 -23.64 -7.14
C ASP A 137 -1.12 -23.05 -5.77
N THR A 138 -1.66 -23.60 -4.68
CA THR A 138 -1.45 -23.06 -3.32
C THR A 138 -0.02 -23.22 -2.81
N ASP A 139 0.74 -24.18 -3.33
CA ASP A 139 2.15 -24.39 -2.95
C ASP A 139 3.08 -23.37 -3.61
N ILE A 140 2.65 -22.76 -4.72
CA ILE A 140 3.48 -21.84 -5.52
C ILE A 140 3.08 -20.39 -5.26
N ILE A 141 1.79 -20.13 -5.02
CA ILE A 141 1.24 -18.77 -4.94
C ILE A 141 0.99 -18.38 -3.48
N PRO A 142 1.68 -17.38 -2.92
CA PRO A 142 1.47 -16.97 -1.55
C PRO A 142 0.10 -16.26 -1.36
N GLU A 143 -0.46 -16.38 -0.14
CA GLU A 143 -1.80 -15.89 0.22
C GLU A 143 -2.06 -14.43 -0.19
N PHE A 144 -1.07 -13.55 -0.05
CA PHE A 144 -1.21 -12.12 -0.32
C PHE A 144 -1.52 -11.78 -1.80
N ILE A 145 -1.30 -12.72 -2.73
CA ILE A 145 -1.58 -12.52 -4.15
C ILE A 145 -3.08 -12.51 -4.44
N TYR A 146 -3.89 -13.29 -3.70
CA TYR A 146 -5.32 -13.42 -3.94
C TYR A 146 -6.12 -12.15 -3.62
N LEU A 147 -5.66 -11.37 -2.63
CA LEU A 147 -6.29 -10.10 -2.27
C LEU A 147 -5.25 -9.15 -1.65
N PRO A 148 -4.39 -8.48 -2.43
CA PRO A 148 -3.26 -7.70 -1.89
C PRO A 148 -3.65 -6.60 -0.88
N ASP A 149 -2.75 -6.28 0.05
CA ASP A 149 -2.97 -5.22 1.06
C ASP A 149 -3.39 -3.86 0.47
N PRO A 150 -2.81 -3.39 -0.66
CA PRO A 150 -3.27 -2.17 -1.31
C PRO A 150 -4.74 -2.22 -1.76
N VAL A 151 -5.22 -3.40 -2.19
CA VAL A 151 -6.62 -3.60 -2.60
C VAL A 151 -7.54 -3.58 -1.39
N ILE A 152 -7.20 -4.29 -0.31
CA ILE A 152 -7.94 -4.24 0.96
C ILE A 152 -8.08 -2.78 1.43
N LYS A 153 -6.98 -2.03 1.42
CA LYS A 153 -6.98 -0.63 1.78
C LYS A 153 -7.89 0.20 0.88
N ALA A 154 -7.82 0.02 -0.44
CA ALA A 154 -8.64 0.75 -1.40
C ALA A 154 -10.15 0.46 -1.22
N ILE A 155 -10.51 -0.80 -0.95
CA ILE A 155 -11.89 -1.21 -0.67
C ILE A 155 -12.41 -0.48 0.58
N LEU A 156 -11.63 -0.44 1.65
CA LEU A 156 -12.01 0.24 2.89
C LEU A 156 -12.04 1.77 2.73
N ASP A 157 -11.12 2.35 1.96
CA ASP A 157 -11.05 3.80 1.72
C ASP A 157 -12.19 4.31 0.84
N ARG A 158 -12.76 3.46 -0.03
CA ARG A 158 -13.83 3.80 -0.97
C ARG A 158 -15.13 3.04 -0.73
N PHE A 159 -15.30 2.43 0.44
CA PHE A 159 -16.44 1.57 0.76
C PHE A 159 -17.79 2.24 0.48
N ALA A 160 -17.94 3.53 0.77
CA ALA A 160 -19.17 4.29 0.53
C ALA A 160 -19.55 4.45 -0.96
N LEU A 161 -18.59 4.24 -1.88
CA LEU A 161 -18.81 4.31 -3.33
C LEU A 161 -19.09 2.94 -3.96
N LEU A 162 -18.84 1.85 -3.22
CA LEU A 162 -19.04 0.49 -3.72
C LEU A 162 -20.52 0.12 -3.56
N GLN A 163 -21.31 0.35 -4.61
CA GLN A 163 -22.73 0.01 -4.64
C GLN A 163 -22.99 -1.28 -5.41
N SER A 164 -22.07 -1.67 -6.28
CA SER A 164 -22.17 -2.83 -7.15
C SER A 164 -20.84 -3.57 -7.28
N ILE A 165 -20.91 -4.81 -7.78
CA ILE A 165 -19.72 -5.61 -8.12
C ILE A 165 -18.87 -4.90 -9.19
N LYS A 166 -19.52 -4.20 -10.13
CA LYS A 166 -18.81 -3.44 -11.18
C LYS A 166 -17.93 -2.34 -10.61
N ASP A 167 -18.33 -1.72 -9.50
CA ASP A 167 -17.51 -0.69 -8.83
C ASP A 167 -16.26 -1.30 -8.20
N LEU A 168 -16.37 -2.53 -7.69
CA LEU A 168 -15.24 -3.29 -7.17
C LEU A 168 -14.28 -3.70 -8.30
N ASP A 169 -14.81 -4.15 -9.44
CA ASP A 169 -13.99 -4.47 -10.62
C ASP A 169 -13.25 -3.23 -11.13
N ALA A 170 -13.95 -2.09 -11.22
CA ALA A 170 -13.35 -0.82 -11.61
C ALA A 170 -12.27 -0.36 -10.60
N LEU A 171 -12.48 -0.61 -9.31
CA LEU A 171 -11.51 -0.32 -8.26
C LEU A 171 -10.23 -1.16 -8.41
N ILE A 172 -10.38 -2.45 -8.70
CA ILE A 172 -9.25 -3.38 -8.88
C ILE A 172 -8.50 -3.02 -10.17
N ALA A 173 -9.21 -2.77 -11.27
CA ALA A 173 -8.64 -2.42 -12.56
C ALA A 173 -7.89 -1.07 -12.55
N GLY A 174 -8.42 -0.07 -11.85
CA GLY A 174 -7.84 1.27 -11.79
C GLY A 174 -6.83 1.51 -10.66
N GLY A 175 -6.82 0.66 -9.63
CA GLY A 175 -6.19 0.96 -8.34
C GLY A 175 -4.82 0.34 -8.11
N VAL A 176 -4.47 -0.73 -8.81
CA VAL A 176 -3.20 -1.42 -8.57
C VAL A 176 -2.32 -1.25 -9.80
N SER A 177 -1.69 -0.09 -9.91
CA SER A 177 -0.39 -0.04 -10.58
C SER A 177 0.52 -0.91 -9.72
N GLN A 178 0.49 -2.22 -9.97
CA GLN A 178 1.42 -3.18 -9.40
C GLN A 178 2.78 -2.66 -9.79
N ARG A 179 3.49 -2.04 -8.84
CA ARG A 179 4.90 -1.70 -9.04
C ARG A 179 5.60 -3.03 -9.25
N SER A 180 5.78 -3.39 -10.51
CA SER A 180 6.59 -4.50 -11.02
C SER A 180 6.53 -5.78 -10.18
N VAL A 181 5.42 -6.52 -10.26
CA VAL A 181 5.50 -7.97 -10.06
C VAL A 181 6.08 -8.53 -11.37
N PRO A 182 7.11 -9.38 -11.36
CA PRO A 182 7.69 -9.95 -12.57
C PRO A 182 6.59 -10.61 -13.42
N LYS A 183 6.57 -10.32 -14.72
CA LYS A 183 5.52 -10.66 -15.72
C LYS A 183 5.18 -12.15 -15.88
N LYS A 184 5.70 -13.05 -15.03
CA LYS A 184 5.53 -14.51 -15.18
C LYS A 184 4.24 -15.08 -14.60
N CYS A 185 3.39 -14.28 -13.93
CA CYS A 185 2.19 -14.80 -13.23
C CYS A 185 0.83 -14.34 -13.82
N THR A 186 0.78 -13.81 -15.05
CA THR A 186 -0.42 -13.13 -15.56
C THR A 186 -1.53 -14.05 -16.10
N ASN A 187 -1.45 -15.38 -15.96
CA ASN A 187 -2.43 -16.29 -16.58
C ASN A 187 -3.54 -16.81 -15.64
N VAL A 188 -3.59 -16.37 -14.37
CA VAL A 188 -4.57 -16.88 -13.38
C VAL A 188 -5.88 -16.06 -13.34
N GLN A 189 -6.00 -14.98 -14.11
CA GLN A 189 -7.06 -13.98 -13.92
C GLN A 189 -8.41 -14.28 -14.61
N SER A 190 -8.58 -15.44 -15.25
CA SER A 190 -9.77 -15.75 -16.08
C SER A 190 -10.83 -16.63 -15.40
N GLN A 191 -10.66 -17.06 -14.14
CA GLN A 191 -11.65 -17.91 -13.47
C GLN A 191 -12.06 -17.32 -12.12
N ARG A 192 -13.37 -17.06 -11.98
CA ARG A 192 -14.24 -17.29 -10.79
C ARG A 192 -15.19 -16.10 -10.46
N PRO A 193 -16.31 -15.95 -11.17
CA PRO A 193 -17.45 -15.12 -10.71
C PRO A 193 -18.22 -15.71 -9.50
N GLY A 194 -17.98 -16.98 -9.12
CA GLY A 194 -18.77 -17.67 -8.10
C GLY A 194 -18.48 -17.27 -6.64
N ALA A 195 -17.23 -16.96 -6.29
CA ALA A 195 -16.84 -16.69 -4.90
C ALA A 195 -17.35 -15.33 -4.38
N ILE A 196 -17.58 -14.37 -5.28
CA ILE A 196 -18.07 -13.03 -4.94
C ILE A 196 -19.56 -13.05 -4.61
N LEU A 197 -20.35 -13.89 -5.30
CA LEU A 197 -21.80 -14.01 -5.07
C LEU A 197 -22.13 -14.57 -3.67
N LEU A 198 -21.36 -15.56 -3.20
CA LEU A 198 -21.45 -16.09 -1.84
C LEU A 198 -21.19 -15.01 -0.76
N TRP A 199 -20.41 -13.99 -1.08
CA TRP A 199 -20.09 -12.90 -0.15
C TRP A 199 -21.26 -11.92 0.04
N MET A 200 -22.00 -11.63 -1.04
CA MET A 200 -23.19 -10.76 -0.97
C MET A 200 -24.33 -11.41 -0.20
N GLU A 201 -24.55 -12.72 -0.36
CA GLU A 201 -25.58 -13.45 0.40
C GLU A 201 -25.31 -13.47 1.91
N VAL A 202 -24.05 -13.58 2.33
CA VAL A 202 -23.66 -13.56 3.75
C VAL A 202 -23.82 -12.17 4.37
N LEU A 203 -23.55 -11.11 3.63
CA LEU A 203 -23.78 -9.72 4.08
C LEU A 203 -25.27 -9.39 4.15
N ASP A 204 -26.06 -9.79 3.14
CA ASP A 204 -27.52 -9.60 3.13
C ASP A 204 -28.25 -10.47 4.17
N GLY A 205 -27.73 -11.67 4.46
CA GLY A 205 -28.24 -12.55 5.51
C GLY A 205 -28.07 -11.95 6.91
N ARG A 206 -26.93 -11.31 7.20
CA ARG A 206 -26.66 -10.68 8.50
C ARG A 206 -27.42 -9.37 8.71
N ALA A 207 -27.64 -8.58 7.67
CA ALA A 207 -28.53 -7.41 7.75
C ALA A 207 -29.98 -7.82 8.09
N ARG A 208 -30.43 -9.01 7.66
CA ARG A 208 -31.73 -9.59 8.06
C ARG A 208 -31.74 -10.11 9.50
N ALA A 209 -30.66 -10.72 9.99
CA ALA A 209 -30.59 -11.23 11.37
C ALA A 209 -30.53 -10.14 12.45
N LEU A 210 -29.98 -8.95 12.15
CA LEU A 210 -30.02 -7.80 13.05
C LEU A 210 -31.43 -7.16 13.12
N ARG A 211 -32.28 -7.35 12.10
CA ARG A 211 -33.68 -6.91 12.09
C ARG A 211 -34.60 -7.78 12.96
N SER A 212 -34.31 -9.08 13.11
CA SER A 212 -35.14 -9.99 13.90
C SER A 212 -34.87 -9.95 15.40
N ARG A 213 -33.71 -9.43 15.85
CA ARG A 213 -33.42 -9.26 17.29
C ARG A 213 -33.93 -7.96 17.90
N GLY A 214 -34.35 -6.99 17.09
CA GLY A 214 -35.01 -5.75 17.54
C GLY A 214 -36.55 -5.85 17.67
N ALA A 215 -37.16 -6.91 17.15
CA ALA A 215 -38.61 -7.11 17.18
C ALA A 215 -39.02 -7.99 18.38
N ARG A 216 -38.77 -7.52 19.60
CA ARG A 216 -39.45 -8.06 20.79
C ARG A 216 -40.60 -7.13 21.16
N SER A 217 -41.81 -7.69 21.04
CA SER A 217 -43.05 -7.26 21.68
C SER A 217 -43.80 -6.06 21.09
N MET A 218 -44.49 -6.29 19.96
CA MET A 218 -45.87 -5.82 19.81
C MET A 218 -46.70 -6.90 19.14
N ARG A 219 -47.74 -7.38 19.83
CA ARG A 219 -48.76 -8.28 19.27
C ARG A 219 -49.62 -7.46 18.32
N LEU A 220 -49.71 -7.86 17.06
CA LEU A 220 -50.71 -7.37 16.12
C LEU A 220 -51.50 -8.55 15.55
N THR A 221 -52.80 -8.31 15.38
CA THR A 221 -53.87 -9.27 15.10
C THR A 221 -53.85 -9.76 13.64
N PRO A 222 -54.46 -10.93 13.36
CA PRO A 222 -54.38 -11.58 12.06
C PRO A 222 -55.43 -10.99 11.12
N GLY A 223 -55.06 -9.93 10.39
CA GLY A 223 -56.03 -9.26 9.51
C GLY A 223 -55.50 -8.41 8.37
N GLN A 224 -54.21 -8.39 8.06
CA GLN A 224 -53.70 -7.64 6.90
C GLN A 224 -52.47 -8.31 6.28
N LYS A 225 -52.71 -9.20 5.32
CA LYS A 225 -51.70 -9.67 4.36
C LYS A 225 -52.26 -9.58 2.96
N LYS A 226 -52.16 -8.40 2.35
CA LYS A 226 -52.06 -8.20 0.89
C LYS A 226 -51.58 -6.78 0.65
N ALA A 227 -50.65 -6.63 -0.28
CA ALA A 227 -49.94 -5.41 -0.71
C ALA A 227 -48.72 -4.98 0.15
N HIS A 228 -47.60 -5.69 0.01
CA HIS A 228 -46.28 -5.09 0.27
C HIS A 228 -45.21 -5.78 -0.60
N SER A 229 -45.15 -5.42 -1.89
CA SER A 229 -44.03 -5.81 -2.77
C SER A 229 -43.40 -4.63 -3.53
N ILE A 230 -43.84 -3.39 -3.33
CA ILE A 230 -43.28 -2.23 -4.05
C ILE A 230 -43.12 -1.03 -3.09
N VAL A 231 -42.32 -1.19 -2.02
CA VAL A 231 -41.88 -0.06 -1.18
C VAL A 231 -40.39 -0.20 -0.75
N HIS A 232 -39.68 -1.25 -1.15
CA HIS A 232 -38.42 -1.60 -0.47
C HIS A 232 -37.16 -0.80 -0.87
N LEU A 233 -37.23 0.04 -1.90
CA LEU A 233 -36.07 0.86 -2.33
C LEU A 233 -36.12 2.32 -1.83
N ARG A 234 -37.26 2.81 -1.30
CA ARG A 234 -37.33 4.17 -0.72
C ARG A 234 -37.05 4.23 0.78
N THR A 235 -37.08 3.10 1.50
CA THR A 235 -36.93 3.09 2.98
C THR A 235 -35.47 3.07 3.46
N LEU A 236 -34.49 2.77 2.58
CA LEU A 236 -33.07 2.79 2.94
C LEU A 236 -32.53 4.21 3.18
N HIS A 237 -33.11 5.24 2.56
CA HIS A 237 -32.65 6.61 2.72
C HIS A 237 -33.26 7.34 3.93
N SER A 238 -34.39 6.84 4.48
CA SER A 238 -35.09 7.48 5.60
C SER A 238 -34.62 6.99 6.97
N VAL A 239 -34.13 5.75 7.10
CA VAL A 239 -33.77 5.17 8.40
C VAL A 239 -32.41 5.66 8.91
N ILE A 240 -31.49 6.09 8.03
CA ILE A 240 -30.21 6.68 8.45
C ILE A 240 -30.39 8.10 9.01
N LYS A 241 -31.50 8.79 8.70
CA LYS A 241 -31.80 10.13 9.23
C LYS A 241 -32.42 10.16 10.63
N LEU A 242 -32.78 9.01 11.22
CA LEU A 242 -33.51 8.94 12.49
C LEU A 242 -32.72 8.36 13.67
N GLN A 243 -31.40 8.14 13.54
CA GLN A 243 -30.54 7.72 14.66
C GLN A 243 -29.46 8.74 15.04
N THR A 244 -29.60 9.99 14.61
CA THR A 244 -28.85 11.13 15.17
C THR A 244 -29.83 12.21 15.60
N GLY A 245 -30.51 11.91 16.72
CA GLY A 245 -31.08 12.85 17.68
C GLY A 245 -30.60 12.40 19.04
#